data_AF-A0A7J4RH91-F1
#
_entry.id   AF-A0A7J4RH91-F1
#
_cell.length_a   1.000
_cell.length_b   1.000
_cell.length_c   1.000
_cell.angle_alpha   90.00
_cell.angle_beta   90.00
_cell.angle_gamma   90.00
#
_symmetry.space_group_name_H-M   'P 1'
#
loop_
_entity.id
_entity.type
_entity.pdbx_description
1 polymer ?
#
loop_
_entity_poly.entity_id
_entity_poly.type
_entity_poly.pdbx_seq_one_letter_code
_entity_poly.pdbx_strand_id
1 'polypeptide(L)'
;ASRDALPPDDETRVGFELMDEKWPEEAVNVAMVVLDFDGTDPLSEENLRATHSWMQQHLADERVINAFGYALPDASMNESSVVAYWQTPDEYLTAEDVATRDYLREQFLSNGVTYIIFSLNGPITGEDGRGFVADVREDRDNFLDGLTTGENGQLLVAGFAAYSLDVQNAIEENLPIALAFIFISTVILIFIQVRSVIIPIKAIIMNILSISATFGMLVFVFQWGYGESLLNFTAQPIETTNPVIIFCIVFGLSMDYEVLMLSRIHEEWEVTGDNTKAVANGLQKTGRLITGAAAIMVVVFMAFGLSSVVILKQIGLGLALAIFLDATIVRALVVPSTMRLMGKWNWWSPKWMNSLFGTDNVSEKKELE
;
A
#
# COMPACT_ATOMS: atom_id res chain seq x y z
N ALA A 1 10.14 11.15 -0.50
CA ALA A 1 10.22 9.94 0.35
C ALA A 1 10.33 10.41 1.79
N SER A 2 9.72 9.71 2.75
CA SER A 2 9.84 10.09 4.17
C SER A 2 11.30 10.06 4.58
N ARG A 3 11.78 11.02 5.38
CA ARG A 3 13.15 10.98 5.94
C ARG A 3 13.38 9.70 6.74
N ASP A 4 12.33 9.19 7.38
CA ASP A 4 12.38 7.98 8.20
C ASP A 4 12.60 6.73 7.34
N ALA A 5 12.45 6.83 6.02
CA ALA A 5 12.80 5.76 5.09
C ALA A 5 14.31 5.56 4.96
N LEU A 6 15.14 6.48 5.49
CA LEU A 6 16.59 6.38 5.56
C LEU A 6 17.07 5.97 6.96
N PRO A 7 18.27 5.38 7.09
CA PRO A 7 18.86 5.05 8.39
C PRO A 7 19.08 6.30 9.27
N PRO A 8 18.98 6.19 10.61
CA PRO A 8 19.19 7.32 11.54
C PRO A 8 20.54 8.04 11.40
N ASP A 9 21.57 7.34 10.91
CA ASP A 9 22.92 7.86 10.72
C ASP A 9 23.18 8.44 9.31
N ASP A 10 22.18 8.42 8.43
CA ASP A 10 22.30 8.97 7.07
C ASP A 10 22.35 10.51 7.09
N GLU A 11 23.34 11.09 6.39
CA GLU A 11 23.55 12.54 6.33
C GLU A 11 22.29 13.30 5.90
N THR A 12 21.55 12.76 4.93
CA THR A 12 20.32 13.40 4.42
C THR A 12 19.26 13.44 5.52
N ARG A 13 19.12 12.35 6.27
CA ARG A 13 18.15 12.26 7.36
C ARG A 13 18.53 13.18 8.50
N VAL A 14 19.79 13.18 8.92
CA VAL A 14 20.30 14.08 9.97
C VAL A 14 20.08 15.55 9.56
N GLY A 15 20.26 15.88 8.28
CA GLY A 15 19.95 17.20 7.74
C GLY A 15 18.47 17.58 7.95
N PHE A 16 17.54 16.69 7.60
CA PHE A 16 16.10 16.93 7.83
C PHE A 16 15.75 17.01 9.33
N GLU A 17 16.33 16.16 10.18
CA GLU A 17 16.10 16.21 11.63
C GLU A 17 16.62 17.52 12.25
N LEU A 18 17.78 18.01 11.80
CA LEU A 18 18.31 19.30 12.22
C LEU A 18 17.44 20.46 11.74
N MET A 19 16.91 20.38 10.50
CA MET A 19 15.98 21.38 10.00
C MET A 19 14.71 21.44 10.86
N ASP A 20 14.10 20.31 11.18
CA ASP A 20 12.92 20.28 12.04
C ASP A 20 13.20 20.78 13.47
N GLU A 21 14.39 20.51 14.02
CA GLU A 21 14.77 21.01 15.35
C GLU A 21 14.89 22.54 15.36
N LYS A 22 15.40 23.13 14.27
CA LYS A 22 15.64 24.58 14.17
C LYS A 22 14.45 25.36 13.62
N TRP A 23 13.68 24.76 12.71
CA TRP A 23 12.55 25.34 11.99
C TRP A 23 11.37 24.35 11.95
N PRO A 24 10.75 24.06 13.10
CA PRO A 24 9.67 23.07 13.20
C PRO A 24 8.43 23.44 12.34
N GLU A 25 8.28 24.71 11.97
CA GLU A 25 7.17 25.20 11.15
C GLU A 25 7.35 24.89 9.64
N GLU A 26 8.57 24.58 9.19
CA GLU A 26 8.87 24.15 7.82
C GLU A 26 8.70 22.62 7.64
N ALA A 27 7.66 22.06 8.27
CA ALA A 27 7.43 20.62 8.31
C ALA A 27 7.45 19.99 6.91
N VAL A 28 8.14 18.84 6.79
CA VAL A 28 8.24 18.11 5.52
C VAL A 28 6.89 17.54 5.07
N ASN A 29 5.97 17.30 6.00
CA ASN A 29 4.63 16.81 5.71
C ASN A 29 3.68 17.97 5.46
N VAL A 30 3.26 18.13 4.20
CA VAL A 30 2.34 19.19 3.79
C VAL A 30 1.14 18.62 3.04
N ALA A 31 -0.04 19.11 3.39
CA ALA A 31 -1.23 19.01 2.57
C ALA A 31 -1.49 20.35 1.88
N MET A 32 -1.71 20.33 0.57
CA MET A 32 -1.97 21.54 -0.21
C MET A 32 -3.42 21.54 -0.64
N VAL A 33 -4.20 22.53 -0.23
CA VAL A 33 -5.60 22.69 -0.63
C VAL A 33 -5.66 23.76 -1.70
N VAL A 34 -5.99 23.38 -2.92
CA VAL A 34 -6.10 24.26 -4.08
C VAL A 34 -7.56 24.63 -4.25
N LEU A 35 -7.83 25.93 -4.36
CA LEU A 35 -9.15 26.49 -4.61
C LEU A 35 -9.16 27.15 -5.98
N ASP A 36 -10.04 26.70 -6.85
CA ASP A 36 -10.34 27.33 -8.12
C ASP A 36 -11.68 28.06 -7.99
N PHE A 37 -11.64 29.38 -8.05
CA PHE A 37 -12.82 30.24 -7.92
C PHE A 37 -13.56 30.44 -9.27
N ASP A 38 -13.16 29.74 -10.34
CA ASP A 38 -13.79 29.79 -11.67
C ASP A 38 -13.93 31.24 -12.19
N GLY A 39 -12.80 31.97 -12.15
CA GLY A 39 -12.70 33.34 -12.63
C GLY A 39 -13.28 34.42 -11.71
N THR A 40 -13.88 34.06 -10.58
CA THR A 40 -14.26 35.03 -9.53
C THR A 40 -13.07 35.41 -8.65
N ASP A 41 -13.18 36.54 -7.94
CA ASP A 41 -12.07 37.08 -7.15
C ASP A 41 -11.93 36.34 -5.79
N PRO A 42 -10.84 35.59 -5.57
CA PRO A 42 -10.56 34.96 -4.28
C PRO A 42 -10.35 35.99 -3.16
N LEU A 43 -10.01 37.24 -3.48
CA LEU A 43 -9.77 38.32 -2.51
C LEU A 43 -11.03 39.13 -2.15
N SER A 44 -12.22 38.65 -2.56
CA SER A 44 -13.47 39.25 -2.10
C SER A 44 -13.59 39.16 -0.57
N GLU A 45 -14.25 40.13 0.06
CA GLU A 45 -14.36 40.16 1.52
C GLU A 45 -14.98 38.88 2.08
N GLU A 46 -16.06 38.42 1.46
CA GLU A 46 -16.77 37.20 1.84
C GLU A 46 -15.87 35.96 1.77
N ASN A 47 -15.12 35.81 0.66
CA ASN A 47 -14.21 34.67 0.47
C ASN A 47 -13.03 34.71 1.45
N LEU A 48 -12.46 35.89 1.72
CA LEU A 48 -11.38 36.05 2.68
C LEU A 48 -11.82 35.66 4.09
N ARG A 49 -12.99 36.12 4.52
CA ARG A 49 -13.54 35.81 5.86
C ARG A 49 -13.86 34.33 6.01
N ALA A 50 -14.56 33.76 5.03
CA ALA A 50 -14.91 32.34 5.03
C ALA A 50 -13.65 31.44 5.05
N THR A 51 -12.68 31.73 4.18
CA THR A 51 -11.44 30.95 4.09
C THR A 51 -10.60 31.09 5.36
N HIS A 52 -10.50 32.29 5.94
CA HIS A 52 -9.79 32.51 7.19
C HIS A 52 -10.41 31.71 8.34
N SER A 53 -11.73 31.76 8.50
CA SER A 53 -12.44 30.99 9.53
C SER A 53 -12.23 29.48 9.36
N TRP A 54 -12.28 28.99 8.12
CA TRP A 54 -12.06 27.58 7.80
C TRP A 54 -10.62 27.13 8.09
N MET A 55 -9.63 27.96 7.77
CA MET A 55 -8.23 27.71 8.13
C MET A 55 -8.04 27.65 9.64
N GLN A 56 -8.63 28.59 10.40
CA GLN A 56 -8.55 28.61 11.86
C GLN A 56 -9.21 27.38 12.51
N GLN A 57 -10.30 26.88 11.93
CA GLN A 57 -10.92 25.62 12.38
C GLN A 57 -9.97 24.44 12.22
N HIS A 58 -9.26 24.35 11.09
CA HIS A 58 -8.30 23.26 10.83
C HIS A 58 -7.01 23.43 11.65
N LEU A 59 -6.61 24.66 12.00
CA LEU A 59 -5.51 24.92 12.94
C LEU A 59 -5.80 24.44 14.37
N ALA A 60 -7.06 24.22 14.73
CA ALA A 60 -7.44 23.64 16.02
C ALA A 60 -7.25 22.11 16.07
N ASP A 61 -6.96 21.47 14.93
CA ASP A 61 -6.67 20.04 14.83
C ASP A 61 -5.25 19.74 15.36
N GLU A 62 -5.14 18.75 16.26
CA GLU A 62 -3.84 18.35 16.84
C GLU A 62 -2.83 17.84 15.80
N ARG A 63 -3.31 17.43 14.61
CA ARG A 63 -2.47 16.98 13.49
C ARG A 63 -1.83 18.14 12.72
N VAL A 64 -2.34 19.37 12.84
CA VAL A 64 -1.86 20.54 12.09
C VAL A 64 -0.90 21.33 12.97
N ILE A 65 0.32 21.55 12.47
CA ILE A 65 1.34 22.37 13.14
C ILE A 65 1.12 23.85 12.82
N ASN A 66 0.94 24.15 11.53
CA ASN A 66 0.72 25.51 11.05
C ASN A 66 -0.01 25.47 9.70
N ALA A 67 -0.57 26.60 9.29
CA ALA A 67 -1.22 26.78 8.01
C ALA A 67 -0.78 28.11 7.40
N PHE A 68 -0.54 28.12 6.10
CA PHE A 68 -0.09 29.29 5.37
C PHE A 68 -0.85 29.44 4.06
N GLY A 69 -1.25 30.66 3.73
CA GLY A 69 -1.97 30.95 2.50
C GLY A 69 -2.45 32.39 2.45
N TYR A 70 -3.10 32.76 1.35
CA TYR A 70 -3.56 34.14 1.15
C TYR A 70 -4.54 34.63 2.23
N ALA A 71 -5.35 33.75 2.83
CA ALA A 71 -6.29 34.08 3.90
C ALA A 71 -5.69 34.02 5.32
N LEU A 72 -4.39 33.68 5.43
CA LEU A 72 -3.61 33.80 6.66
C LEU A 72 -2.13 34.12 6.31
N PRO A 73 -1.84 35.35 5.83
CA PRO A 73 -0.48 35.77 5.49
C PRO A 73 0.49 35.76 6.68
N ASP A 74 -0.05 35.96 7.88
CA ASP A 74 0.67 35.95 9.14
C ASP A 74 -0.26 35.29 10.18
N ALA A 75 0.28 34.34 10.95
CA ALA A 75 -0.46 33.56 11.94
C ALA A 75 -1.08 34.42 13.07
N SER A 76 -0.59 35.65 13.28
CA SER A 76 -1.09 36.59 14.27
C SER A 76 -2.28 37.43 13.79
N MET A 77 -2.58 37.41 12.49
CA MET A 77 -3.68 38.20 11.92
C MET A 77 -5.03 37.60 12.29
N ASN A 78 -5.94 38.46 12.76
CA ASN A 78 -7.35 38.11 12.86
C ASN A 78 -8.06 38.33 11.51
N GLU A 79 -9.28 37.83 11.39
CA GLU A 79 -10.12 37.92 10.19
C GLU A 79 -10.19 39.34 9.59
N SER A 80 -10.44 40.36 10.43
CA SER A 80 -10.54 41.75 9.98
C SER A 80 -9.20 42.31 9.49
N SER A 81 -8.10 41.90 10.12
CA SER A 81 -6.74 42.28 9.69
C SER A 81 -6.40 41.68 8.33
N VAL A 82 -6.82 40.43 8.05
CA VAL A 82 -6.63 39.79 6.73
C VAL A 82 -7.40 40.52 5.64
N VAL A 83 -8.66 40.88 5.89
CA VAL A 83 -9.45 41.66 4.93
C VAL A 83 -8.79 43.01 4.66
N ALA A 84 -8.37 43.71 5.72
CA ALA A 84 -7.68 44.99 5.58
C ALA A 84 -6.36 44.86 4.81
N TYR A 85 -5.61 43.78 5.02
CA TYR A 85 -4.33 43.53 4.32
C TYR A 85 -4.50 43.54 2.80
N TRP A 86 -5.54 42.86 2.29
CA TRP A 86 -5.78 42.78 0.85
C TRP A 86 -6.53 43.98 0.26
N GLN A 87 -7.46 44.57 1.01
CA GLN A 87 -8.38 45.58 0.47
C GLN A 87 -7.93 47.03 0.69
N THR A 88 -6.95 47.28 1.57
CA THR A 88 -6.44 48.63 1.78
C THR A 88 -5.77 49.15 0.50
N PRO A 89 -6.20 50.30 -0.05
CA PRO A 89 -5.57 50.86 -1.24
C PRO A 89 -4.10 51.20 -1.00
N ASP A 90 -3.27 51.01 -2.01
CA ASP A 90 -1.80 51.15 -1.97
C ASP A 90 -1.36 52.53 -1.47
N GLU A 91 -2.16 53.56 -1.71
CA GLU A 91 -1.92 54.95 -1.27
C GLU A 91 -1.83 55.10 0.26
N TYR A 92 -2.42 54.16 1.01
CA TYR A 92 -2.43 54.14 2.47
C TYR A 92 -1.40 53.18 3.08
N LEU A 93 -0.61 52.49 2.25
CA LEU A 93 0.37 51.51 2.67
C LEU A 93 1.79 52.02 2.50
N THR A 94 2.72 51.47 3.27
CA THR A 94 4.14 51.75 3.04
C THR A 94 4.63 51.02 1.78
N ALA A 95 5.73 51.48 1.19
CA ALA A 95 6.32 50.79 0.03
C ALA A 95 6.74 49.35 0.35
N GLU A 96 7.09 49.07 1.62
CA GLU A 96 7.42 47.73 2.10
C GLU A 96 6.17 46.83 2.17
N ASP A 97 5.06 47.35 2.71
CA ASP A 97 3.79 46.60 2.78
C ASP A 97 3.27 46.23 1.39
N VAL A 98 3.35 47.18 0.43
CA VAL A 98 2.95 46.93 -0.96
C VAL A 98 3.81 45.84 -1.58
N ALA A 99 5.14 45.90 -1.40
CA ALA A 99 6.06 44.90 -1.94
C ALA A 99 5.81 43.50 -1.37
N THR A 100 5.61 43.37 -0.06
CA THR A 100 5.32 42.08 0.58
C THR A 100 3.97 41.53 0.11
N ARG A 101 2.96 42.38 -0.03
CA ARG A 101 1.64 41.97 -0.51
C ARG A 101 1.66 41.52 -1.97
N ASP A 102 2.40 42.23 -2.82
CA ASP A 102 2.57 41.85 -4.22
C ASP A 102 3.33 40.53 -4.36
N TYR A 103 4.36 40.31 -3.54
CA TYR A 103 5.05 39.02 -3.46
C TYR A 103 4.11 37.87 -3.10
N LEU A 104 3.28 38.02 -2.06
CA LEU A 104 2.31 37.00 -1.68
C LEU A 104 1.22 36.79 -2.74
N ARG A 105 0.78 37.87 -3.40
CA ARG A 105 -0.16 37.79 -4.52
C ARG A 105 0.42 36.96 -5.65
N GLU A 106 1.65 37.22 -6.06
CA GLU A 106 2.33 36.44 -7.12
C GLU A 106 2.59 34.99 -6.70
N GLN A 107 2.84 34.73 -5.41
CA GLN A 107 3.09 33.39 -4.90
C GLN A 107 1.82 32.52 -4.85
N PHE A 108 0.68 33.09 -4.45
CA PHE A 108 -0.54 32.34 -4.18
C PHE A 108 -1.62 32.47 -5.24
N LEU A 109 -1.70 33.59 -5.95
CA LEU A 109 -2.84 33.91 -6.80
C LEU A 109 -2.47 33.84 -8.28
N SER A 110 -3.21 33.03 -9.02
CA SER A 110 -3.06 32.93 -10.47
C SER A 110 -4.42 32.67 -11.13
N ASN A 111 -4.93 33.63 -11.89
CA ASN A 111 -6.18 33.50 -12.68
C ASN A 111 -7.40 32.99 -11.89
N GLY A 112 -7.62 33.48 -10.66
CA GLY A 112 -8.72 33.02 -9.81
C GLY A 112 -8.45 31.69 -9.10
N VAL A 113 -7.26 31.12 -9.26
CA VAL A 113 -6.80 29.94 -8.52
C VAL A 113 -5.90 30.37 -7.38
N THR A 114 -6.07 29.73 -6.22
CA THR A 114 -5.24 29.92 -5.03
C THR A 114 -4.96 28.59 -4.36
N TYR A 115 -4.04 28.57 -3.41
CA TYR A 115 -3.78 27.39 -2.59
C TYR A 115 -3.44 27.76 -1.15
N ILE A 116 -3.68 26.80 -0.26
CA ILE A 116 -3.40 26.86 1.17
C ILE A 116 -2.50 25.67 1.49
N ILE A 117 -1.47 25.90 2.28
CA ILE A 117 -0.55 24.88 2.76
C ILE A 117 -0.86 24.61 4.22
N PHE A 118 -1.14 23.36 4.56
CA PHE A 118 -1.17 22.89 5.95
C PHE A 118 0.08 22.07 6.23
N SER A 119 0.89 22.53 7.17
CA SER A 119 2.00 21.79 7.75
C SER A 119 1.46 20.81 8.76
N LEU A 120 1.69 19.52 8.53
CA LEU A 120 1.15 18.43 9.33
C LEU A 120 2.23 17.81 10.21
N ASN A 121 1.82 17.32 11.37
CA ASN A 121 2.65 16.56 12.28
C ASN A 121 2.85 15.12 11.77
N GLY A 122 3.97 14.51 12.16
CA GLY A 122 4.28 13.12 11.85
C GLY A 122 4.83 12.88 10.44
N PRO A 123 5.08 11.60 10.10
CA PRO A 123 5.71 11.23 8.83
C PRO A 123 4.78 11.47 7.65
N ILE A 124 5.35 11.81 6.48
CA ILE A 124 4.57 12.04 5.24
C ILE A 124 3.77 10.82 4.77
N THR A 125 4.17 9.63 5.20
CA THR A 125 3.50 8.34 4.94
C THR A 125 2.53 7.94 6.07
N GLY A 126 2.38 8.79 7.08
CA GLY A 126 1.56 8.57 8.27
C GLY A 126 0.08 8.46 7.96
N GLU A 127 -0.64 7.83 8.88
CA GLU A 127 -2.11 7.76 8.84
C GLU A 127 -2.74 9.13 9.08
N ASP A 128 -2.19 9.92 10.00
CA ASP A 128 -2.70 11.25 10.35
C ASP A 128 -2.80 12.17 9.14
N GLY A 129 -1.78 12.19 8.27
CA GLY A 129 -1.79 13.00 7.06
C GLY A 129 -2.85 12.57 6.05
N ARG A 130 -3.06 11.25 5.89
CA ARG A 130 -4.15 10.73 5.04
C ARG A 130 -5.52 11.03 5.64
N GLY A 131 -5.65 10.90 6.96
CA GLY A 131 -6.87 11.24 7.70
C GLY A 131 -7.24 12.71 7.53
N PHE A 132 -6.28 13.63 7.71
CA PHE A 132 -6.51 15.05 7.50
C PHE A 132 -6.99 15.36 6.08
N VAL A 133 -6.35 14.75 5.07
CA VAL A 133 -6.80 14.90 3.67
C VAL A 133 -8.21 14.34 3.47
N ALA A 134 -8.55 13.21 4.09
CA ALA A 134 -9.89 12.64 4.01
C ALA A 134 -10.93 13.60 4.61
N ASP A 135 -10.64 14.18 5.79
CA ASP A 135 -11.54 15.11 6.48
C ASP A 135 -11.76 16.40 5.67
N VAL A 136 -10.69 16.98 5.09
CA VAL A 136 -10.80 18.14 4.18
C VAL A 136 -11.63 17.81 2.94
N ARG A 137 -11.53 16.58 2.42
CA ARG A 137 -12.32 16.15 1.26
C ARG A 137 -13.78 15.88 1.63
N GLU A 138 -14.07 15.44 2.85
CA GLU A 138 -15.42 15.24 3.36
C GLU A 138 -16.14 16.58 3.61
N ASP A 139 -15.42 17.58 4.14
CA ASP A 139 -15.96 18.94 4.37
C ASP A 139 -16.00 19.82 3.10
N ARG A 140 -15.47 19.32 1.98
CA ARG A 140 -15.30 20.05 0.72
C ARG A 140 -16.54 20.84 0.30
N ASP A 141 -17.67 20.15 0.18
CA ASP A 141 -18.88 20.73 -0.40
C ASP A 141 -19.46 21.79 0.55
N ASN A 142 -19.43 21.54 1.86
CA ASN A 142 -19.87 22.50 2.87
C ASN A 142 -19.03 23.78 2.84
N PHE A 143 -17.71 23.65 2.68
CA PHE A 143 -16.83 24.80 2.61
C PHE A 143 -17.00 25.57 1.30
N LEU A 144 -17.12 24.88 0.16
CA LEU A 144 -17.39 25.52 -1.14
C LEU A 144 -18.72 26.27 -1.16
N ASP A 145 -19.77 25.74 -0.53
CA ASP A 145 -21.08 26.41 -0.42
C ASP A 145 -21.01 27.74 0.36
N GLY A 146 -20.00 27.90 1.23
CA GLY A 146 -19.73 29.13 1.97
C GLY A 146 -18.89 30.17 1.21
N LEU A 147 -18.44 29.85 -0.01
CA LEU A 147 -17.62 30.73 -0.84
C LEU A 147 -18.43 31.27 -2.02
N THR A 148 -18.15 32.52 -2.39
CA THR A 148 -18.60 33.09 -3.65
C THR A 148 -17.64 32.66 -4.76
N THR A 149 -17.97 31.57 -5.45
CA THR A 149 -17.24 31.07 -6.63
C THR A 149 -18.05 31.24 -7.92
N GLY A 150 -17.42 31.01 -9.08
CA GLY A 150 -18.16 30.80 -10.34
C GLY A 150 -18.97 29.50 -10.33
N GLU A 151 -19.71 29.24 -11.42
CA GLU A 151 -20.61 28.07 -11.53
C GLU A 151 -19.88 26.73 -11.35
N ASN A 152 -18.58 26.67 -11.66
CA ASN A 152 -17.77 25.45 -11.55
C ASN A 152 -16.59 25.62 -10.59
N GLY A 153 -16.75 26.36 -9.49
CA GLY A 153 -15.74 26.46 -8.44
C GLY A 153 -15.34 25.07 -7.89
N GLN A 154 -14.06 24.88 -7.59
CA GLN A 154 -13.53 23.58 -7.14
C GLN A 154 -12.55 23.71 -5.98
N LEU A 155 -12.58 22.70 -5.11
CA LEU A 155 -11.55 22.48 -4.11
C LEU A 155 -10.88 21.14 -4.38
N LEU A 156 -9.57 21.18 -4.57
CA LEU A 156 -8.72 20.03 -4.80
C LEU A 156 -7.71 19.91 -3.67
N VAL A 157 -7.35 18.68 -3.30
CA VAL A 157 -6.32 18.44 -2.28
C VAL A 157 -5.16 17.71 -2.92
N ALA A 158 -3.98 18.31 -2.81
CA ALA A 158 -2.72 17.87 -3.36
C ALA A 158 -1.69 17.65 -2.24
N GLY A 159 -0.47 17.28 -2.64
CA GLY A 159 0.61 16.89 -1.73
C GLY A 159 0.73 15.38 -1.60
N PHE A 160 1.78 14.94 -0.91
CA PHE A 160 2.12 13.51 -0.84
C PHE A 160 1.09 12.70 -0.03
N ALA A 161 0.52 13.29 1.04
CA ALA A 161 -0.54 12.65 1.82
C ALA A 161 -1.78 12.36 0.97
N ALA A 162 -2.20 13.31 0.12
CA ALA A 162 -3.31 13.13 -0.79
C ALA A 162 -3.04 12.05 -1.84
N TYR A 163 -1.86 12.08 -2.45
CA TYR A 163 -1.41 11.01 -3.35
C TYR A 163 -1.41 9.63 -2.67
N SER A 164 -0.91 9.56 -1.44
CA SER A 164 -0.87 8.31 -0.67
C SER A 164 -2.26 7.78 -0.34
N LEU A 165 -3.21 8.66 0.01
CA LEU A 165 -4.62 8.30 0.22
C LEU A 165 -5.27 7.82 -1.08
N ASP A 166 -5.02 8.50 -2.21
CA ASP A 166 -5.57 8.10 -3.51
C ASP A 166 -5.06 6.72 -3.95
N VAL A 167 -3.77 6.44 -3.73
CA VAL A 167 -3.20 5.11 -3.97
C VAL A 167 -3.83 4.06 -3.05
N GLN A 168 -4.06 4.38 -1.78
CA GLN A 168 -4.72 3.48 -0.82
C GLN A 168 -6.14 3.14 -1.28
N ASN A 169 -6.95 4.16 -1.59
CA ASN A 169 -8.32 3.99 -2.06
C ASN A 169 -8.37 3.19 -3.36
N ALA A 170 -7.47 3.47 -4.31
CA ALA A 170 -7.37 2.72 -5.55
C ALA A 170 -7.03 1.24 -5.31
N ILE A 171 -6.14 0.93 -4.36
CA ILE A 171 -5.85 -0.45 -3.98
C ILE A 171 -7.09 -1.11 -3.37
N GLU A 172 -7.75 -0.47 -2.40
CA GLU A 172 -8.92 -1.01 -1.72
C GLU A 172 -10.09 -1.28 -2.67
N GLU A 173 -10.35 -0.38 -3.62
CA GLU A 173 -11.41 -0.53 -4.62
C GLU A 173 -11.13 -1.69 -5.59
N ASN A 174 -9.87 -1.86 -6.01
CA ASN A 174 -9.51 -2.87 -7.00
C ASN A 174 -9.15 -4.24 -6.39
N LEU A 175 -8.86 -4.29 -5.08
CA LEU A 175 -8.43 -5.50 -4.38
C LEU A 175 -9.43 -6.66 -4.52
N PRO A 176 -10.76 -6.49 -4.35
CA PRO A 176 -11.70 -7.59 -4.49
C PRO A 176 -11.70 -8.21 -5.89
N ILE A 177 -11.63 -7.38 -6.93
CA ILE A 177 -11.62 -7.82 -8.33
C ILE A 177 -10.31 -8.54 -8.63
N ALA A 178 -9.17 -8.00 -8.19
CA ALA A 178 -7.87 -8.63 -8.36
C ALA A 178 -7.78 -9.99 -7.65
N LEU A 179 -8.22 -10.08 -6.40
CA LEU A 179 -8.23 -11.34 -5.63
C LEU A 179 -9.17 -12.37 -6.27
N ALA A 180 -10.37 -11.96 -6.71
CA ALA A 180 -11.29 -12.85 -7.41
C ALA A 180 -10.66 -13.38 -8.69
N PHE A 181 -10.04 -12.52 -9.49
CA PHE A 181 -9.35 -12.93 -10.72
C PHE A 181 -8.22 -13.91 -10.44
N ILE A 182 -7.35 -13.62 -9.47
CA ILE A 182 -6.20 -14.46 -9.10
C ILE A 182 -6.67 -15.82 -8.59
N PHE A 183 -7.64 -15.85 -7.67
CA PHE A 183 -8.14 -17.10 -7.10
C PHE A 183 -8.91 -17.94 -8.13
N ILE A 184 -9.77 -17.34 -8.94
CA ILE A 184 -10.50 -18.06 -10.00
C ILE A 184 -9.53 -18.63 -11.02
N SER A 185 -8.58 -17.82 -11.51
CA SER A 185 -7.58 -18.28 -12.48
C SER A 185 -6.74 -19.42 -11.92
N THR A 186 -6.32 -19.30 -10.66
CA THR A 186 -5.61 -20.33 -9.91
C THR A 186 -6.41 -21.63 -9.81
N VAL A 187 -7.68 -21.54 -9.41
CA VAL A 187 -8.56 -22.71 -9.30
C VAL A 187 -8.67 -23.40 -10.65
N ILE A 188 -8.91 -22.64 -11.73
CA ILE A 188 -9.04 -23.18 -13.09
C ILE A 188 -7.75 -23.88 -13.53
N LEU A 189 -6.59 -23.25 -13.35
CA LEU A 189 -5.31 -23.82 -13.79
C LEU A 189 -4.97 -25.12 -13.05
N ILE A 190 -5.08 -25.15 -11.71
CA ILE A 190 -4.86 -26.38 -10.95
C ILE A 190 -5.91 -27.43 -11.31
N PHE A 191 -7.17 -27.03 -11.45
CA PHE A 191 -8.24 -27.95 -11.81
C PHE A 191 -7.98 -28.63 -13.15
N ILE A 192 -7.51 -27.89 -14.17
CA ILE A 192 -7.10 -28.47 -15.46
C ILE A 192 -5.96 -29.48 -15.28
N GLN A 193 -5.00 -29.17 -14.40
CA GLN A 193 -3.81 -30.00 -14.19
C GLN A 193 -4.09 -31.32 -13.47
N VAL A 194 -4.82 -31.29 -12.34
CA VAL A 194 -5.03 -32.45 -11.46
C VAL A 194 -6.45 -33.00 -11.48
N ARG A 195 -7.37 -32.36 -12.20
CA ARG A 195 -8.80 -32.75 -12.33
C ARG A 195 -9.52 -32.94 -10.99
N SER A 196 -9.06 -32.23 -9.96
CA SER A 196 -9.61 -32.25 -8.62
C SER A 196 -10.13 -30.88 -8.23
N VAL A 197 -11.27 -30.85 -7.54
CA VAL A 197 -11.87 -29.60 -7.03
C VAL A 197 -11.31 -29.23 -5.66
N ILE A 198 -10.85 -30.21 -4.88
CA ILE A 198 -10.40 -30.00 -3.50
C ILE A 198 -8.97 -29.47 -3.45
N ILE A 199 -8.10 -29.95 -4.35
CA ILE A 199 -6.69 -29.55 -4.39
C ILE A 199 -6.51 -28.03 -4.62
N PRO A 200 -7.17 -27.39 -5.60
CA PRO A 200 -7.03 -25.95 -5.80
C PRO A 200 -7.47 -25.10 -4.60
N ILE A 201 -8.56 -25.48 -3.93
CA ILE A 201 -9.05 -24.75 -2.75
C ILE A 201 -8.03 -24.85 -1.61
N LYS A 202 -7.48 -26.04 -1.39
CA LYS A 202 -6.42 -26.25 -0.40
C LYS A 202 -5.19 -25.41 -0.72
N ALA A 203 -4.74 -25.40 -1.98
CA ALA A 203 -3.57 -24.62 -2.42
C ALA A 203 -3.73 -23.13 -2.05
N ILE A 204 -4.90 -22.56 -2.32
CA ILE A 204 -5.22 -21.18 -1.94
C ILE A 204 -5.14 -20.99 -0.42
N ILE A 205 -5.71 -21.89 0.38
CA ILE A 205 -5.66 -21.81 1.85
C ILE A 205 -4.20 -21.83 2.35
N MET A 206 -3.36 -22.67 1.75
CA MET A 206 -1.94 -22.77 2.11
C MET A 206 -1.18 -21.48 1.79
N ASN A 207 -1.47 -20.87 0.64
CA ASN A 207 -0.89 -19.58 0.27
C ASN A 207 -1.34 -18.46 1.20
N ILE A 208 -2.64 -18.40 1.54
CA ILE A 208 -3.17 -17.42 2.48
C ILE A 208 -2.48 -17.56 3.84
N LEU A 209 -2.23 -18.78 4.32
CA LEU A 209 -1.51 -19.01 5.58
C LEU A 209 -0.08 -18.44 5.53
N SER A 210 0.66 -18.71 4.46
CA SER A 210 2.04 -18.22 4.28
C SER A 210 2.11 -16.69 4.19
N ILE A 211 1.21 -16.10 3.39
CA ILE A 211 1.13 -14.65 3.18
C ILE A 211 0.71 -13.96 4.48
N SER A 212 -0.25 -14.51 5.21
CA SER A 212 -0.69 -13.98 6.51
C SER A 212 0.46 -13.97 7.53
N ALA A 213 1.24 -15.05 7.59
CA ALA A 213 2.43 -15.11 8.44
C ALA A 213 3.49 -14.08 8.02
N THR A 214 3.65 -13.86 6.71
CA THR A 214 4.58 -12.86 6.16
C THR A 214 4.16 -11.44 6.53
N PHE A 215 2.89 -11.08 6.34
CA PHE A 215 2.36 -9.77 6.71
C PHE A 215 2.42 -9.54 8.22
N GLY A 216 2.10 -10.55 9.03
CA GLY A 216 2.28 -10.48 10.47
C GLY A 216 3.73 -10.21 10.88
N MET A 217 4.71 -10.79 10.17
CA MET A 217 6.12 -10.48 10.43
C MET A 217 6.50 -9.07 9.98
N LEU A 218 5.99 -8.58 8.83
CA LEU A 218 6.25 -7.20 8.41
C LEU A 218 5.76 -6.20 9.46
N VAL A 219 4.57 -6.42 10.01
CA VAL A 219 4.04 -5.63 11.13
C VAL A 219 4.97 -5.74 12.34
N PHE A 220 5.34 -6.97 12.72
CA PHE A 220 6.22 -7.22 13.87
C PHE A 220 7.59 -6.52 13.73
N VAL A 221 8.25 -6.61 12.58
CA VAL A 221 9.58 -6.03 12.39
C VAL A 221 9.50 -4.53 12.16
N PHE A 222 8.70 -4.08 11.18
CA PHE A 222 8.77 -2.70 10.70
C PHE A 222 7.81 -1.74 11.41
N GLN A 223 6.64 -2.19 11.87
CA GLN A 223 5.71 -1.33 12.59
C GLN A 223 5.99 -1.35 14.10
N TRP A 224 6.22 -2.53 14.67
CA TRP A 224 6.52 -2.65 16.11
C TRP A 224 8.01 -2.46 16.45
N GLY A 225 8.89 -2.37 15.43
CA GLY A 225 10.31 -2.04 15.62
C GLY A 225 11.19 -3.19 16.12
N TYR A 226 10.72 -4.43 16.10
CA TYR A 226 11.55 -5.56 16.53
C TYR A 226 12.69 -5.80 15.54
N GLY A 227 13.91 -5.45 15.96
CA GLY A 227 15.12 -5.56 15.13
C GLY A 227 15.59 -4.24 14.51
N GLU A 228 15.00 -3.11 14.90
CA GLU A 228 15.35 -1.76 14.45
C GLU A 228 16.86 -1.47 14.56
N SER A 229 17.45 -1.77 15.73
CA SER A 229 18.89 -1.56 15.98
C SER A 229 19.80 -2.52 15.22
N LEU A 230 19.34 -3.74 14.96
CA LEU A 230 20.12 -4.76 14.23
C LEU A 230 20.17 -4.44 12.74
N LEU A 231 19.06 -3.97 12.18
CA LEU A 231 18.89 -3.71 10.76
C LEU A 231 19.07 -2.23 10.39
N ASN A 232 19.33 -1.35 11.37
CA ASN A 232 19.55 0.08 11.18
C ASN A 232 18.44 0.79 10.38
N PHE A 233 17.20 0.71 10.86
CA PHE A 233 16.05 1.42 10.27
C PHE A 233 15.30 2.20 11.35
N THR A 234 14.19 2.87 10.99
CA THR A 234 13.23 3.41 11.97
C THR A 234 11.85 2.83 11.77
N ALA A 235 11.24 2.41 12.88
CA ALA A 235 9.91 1.84 12.88
C ALA A 235 8.90 2.85 12.33
N GLN A 236 8.12 2.45 11.33
CA GLN A 236 7.19 3.34 10.63
C GLN A 236 6.06 2.53 9.97
N PRO A 237 4.95 3.18 9.57
CA PRO A 237 3.90 2.54 8.81
C PRO A 237 4.45 1.83 7.56
N ILE A 238 3.85 0.69 7.22
CA ILE A 238 4.22 -0.05 6.01
C ILE A 238 3.73 0.77 4.81
N GLU A 239 4.59 0.90 3.81
CA GLU A 239 4.21 1.61 2.59
C GLU A 239 3.07 0.84 1.89
N THR A 240 2.03 1.55 1.45
CA THR A 240 0.76 0.97 0.98
C THR A 240 0.92 0.01 -0.21
N THR A 241 1.89 0.26 -1.08
CA THR A 241 2.17 -0.55 -2.28
C THR A 241 2.94 -1.83 -1.96
N ASN A 242 3.77 -1.84 -0.90
CA ASN A 242 4.63 -2.96 -0.54
C ASN A 242 3.88 -4.28 -0.31
N PRO A 243 2.79 -4.35 0.50
CA PRO A 243 2.00 -5.57 0.66
C PRO A 243 1.45 -6.12 -0.65
N VAL A 244 1.06 -5.25 -1.58
CA VAL A 244 0.54 -5.66 -2.90
C VAL A 244 1.64 -6.32 -3.72
N ILE A 245 2.84 -5.72 -3.78
CA ILE A 245 3.99 -6.29 -4.49
C ILE A 245 4.38 -7.65 -3.89
N ILE A 246 4.50 -7.71 -2.57
CA ILE A 246 4.85 -8.94 -1.85
C ILE A 246 3.80 -10.01 -2.10
N PHE A 247 2.50 -9.68 -2.00
CA PHE A 247 1.42 -10.59 -2.32
C PHE A 247 1.55 -11.15 -3.73
N CYS A 248 1.66 -10.30 -4.75
CA CYS A 248 1.74 -10.73 -6.15
C CYS A 248 2.94 -11.65 -6.42
N ILE A 249 4.12 -11.30 -5.89
CA ILE A 249 5.34 -12.09 -6.07
C ILE A 249 5.24 -13.42 -5.32
N VAL A 250 4.88 -13.39 -4.04
CA VAL A 250 4.81 -14.59 -3.20
C VAL A 250 3.73 -15.53 -3.70
N PHE A 251 2.56 -15.00 -4.04
CA PHE A 251 1.46 -15.81 -4.55
C PHE A 251 1.86 -16.45 -5.88
N GLY A 252 2.42 -15.69 -6.84
CA GLY A 252 2.89 -16.24 -8.11
C GLY A 252 3.97 -17.31 -7.93
N LEU A 253 5.02 -17.01 -7.16
CA LEU A 253 6.11 -17.96 -6.89
C LEU A 253 5.63 -19.19 -6.12
N SER A 254 4.73 -19.04 -5.16
CA SER A 254 4.21 -20.19 -4.42
C SER A 254 3.40 -21.11 -5.33
N MET A 255 2.53 -20.51 -6.16
CA MET A 255 1.65 -21.20 -7.10
C MET A 255 2.40 -22.02 -8.15
N ASP A 256 3.40 -21.44 -8.81
CA ASP A 256 4.22 -22.15 -9.82
C ASP A 256 4.76 -23.48 -9.29
N TYR A 257 5.11 -23.43 -8.03
CA TYR A 257 5.98 -24.36 -7.38
C TYR A 257 5.11 -25.43 -6.72
N GLU A 258 3.96 -25.04 -6.18
CA GLU A 258 2.91 -25.95 -5.73
C GLU A 258 2.35 -26.74 -6.91
N VAL A 259 2.09 -26.10 -8.06
CA VAL A 259 1.67 -26.79 -9.29
C VAL A 259 2.70 -27.83 -9.73
N LEU A 260 3.99 -27.49 -9.75
CA LEU A 260 5.06 -28.45 -10.08
C LEU A 260 5.08 -29.66 -9.15
N MET A 261 4.94 -29.43 -7.84
CA MET A 261 4.91 -30.50 -6.84
C MET A 261 3.65 -31.37 -6.99
N LEU A 262 2.48 -30.73 -7.12
CA LEU A 262 1.20 -31.40 -7.26
C LEU A 262 1.12 -32.22 -8.54
N SER A 263 1.64 -31.71 -9.66
CA SER A 263 1.73 -32.45 -10.91
C SER A 263 2.49 -33.75 -10.70
N ARG A 264 3.65 -33.68 -10.02
CA ARG A 264 4.46 -34.87 -9.79
C ARG A 264 3.81 -35.86 -8.82
N ILE A 265 3.10 -35.37 -7.80
CA ILE A 265 2.30 -36.23 -6.90
C ILE A 265 1.16 -36.88 -7.67
N HIS A 266 0.50 -36.15 -8.57
CA HIS A 266 -0.61 -36.66 -9.37
C HIS A 266 -0.15 -37.73 -10.36
N GLU A 267 0.96 -37.53 -11.05
CA GLU A 267 1.58 -38.54 -11.93
C GLU A 267 1.87 -39.84 -11.17
N GLU A 268 2.40 -39.76 -9.95
CA GLU A 268 2.64 -40.94 -9.12
C GLU A 268 1.34 -41.59 -8.64
N TRP A 269 0.29 -40.80 -8.39
CA TRP A 269 -1.02 -41.29 -8.01
C TRP A 269 -1.70 -42.04 -9.16
N GLU A 270 -1.63 -41.54 -10.39
CA GLU A 270 -2.18 -42.21 -11.57
C GLU A 270 -1.53 -43.58 -11.81
N VAL A 271 -0.24 -43.71 -11.50
CA VAL A 271 0.50 -44.98 -11.64
C VAL A 271 0.24 -45.92 -10.47
N THR A 272 0.26 -45.43 -9.22
CA THR A 272 0.27 -46.29 -8.02
C THR A 272 -1.10 -46.54 -7.41
N GLY A 273 -2.05 -45.61 -7.57
CA GLY A 273 -3.33 -45.58 -6.86
C GLY A 273 -3.23 -45.42 -5.33
N ASP A 274 -2.02 -45.31 -4.78
CA ASP A 274 -1.74 -45.19 -3.35
C ASP A 274 -1.31 -43.76 -3.01
N ASN A 275 -2.23 -43.01 -2.39
CA ASN A 275 -2.00 -41.62 -2.01
C ASN A 275 -0.75 -41.42 -1.14
N THR A 276 -0.43 -42.38 -0.27
CA THR A 276 0.73 -42.24 0.63
C THR A 276 2.03 -42.36 -0.14
N LYS A 277 2.12 -43.36 -1.04
CA LYS A 277 3.29 -43.54 -1.91
C LYS A 277 3.43 -42.41 -2.91
N ALA A 278 2.32 -41.95 -3.49
CA ALA A 278 2.32 -40.85 -4.44
C ALA A 278 2.87 -39.54 -3.84
N VAL A 279 2.40 -39.18 -2.64
CA VAL A 279 2.89 -38.00 -1.92
C VAL A 279 4.37 -38.14 -1.58
N ALA A 280 4.80 -39.30 -1.07
CA ALA A 280 6.20 -39.54 -0.70
C ALA A 280 7.15 -39.47 -1.92
N ASN A 281 6.81 -40.17 -3.01
CA ASN A 281 7.62 -40.19 -4.23
C ASN A 281 7.65 -38.83 -4.92
N GLY A 282 6.49 -38.16 -5.02
CA GLY A 282 6.38 -36.82 -5.60
C GLY A 282 7.25 -35.80 -4.87
N LEU A 283 7.20 -35.83 -3.52
CA LEU A 283 8.02 -34.96 -2.69
C LEU A 283 9.52 -35.30 -2.77
N GLN A 284 9.89 -36.58 -2.78
CA GLN A 284 11.29 -37.00 -2.90
C GLN A 284 11.93 -36.53 -4.23
N LYS A 285 11.15 -36.54 -5.32
CA LYS A 285 11.63 -36.14 -6.65
C LYS A 285 11.73 -34.62 -6.83
N THR A 286 10.84 -33.86 -6.20
CA THR A 286 10.74 -32.40 -6.38
C THR A 286 11.44 -31.60 -5.27
N GLY A 287 11.59 -32.18 -4.08
CA GLY A 287 12.07 -31.50 -2.88
C GLY A 287 13.43 -30.82 -3.05
N ARG A 288 14.42 -31.52 -3.62
CA ARG A 288 15.77 -30.94 -3.85
C ARG A 288 15.76 -29.76 -4.82
N LEU A 289 14.94 -29.82 -5.88
CA LEU A 289 14.85 -28.75 -6.86
C LEU A 289 14.21 -27.51 -6.23
N ILE A 290 13.10 -27.70 -5.52
CA ILE A 290 12.33 -26.61 -4.92
C ILE A 290 13.13 -25.96 -3.79
N THR A 291 13.69 -26.75 -2.87
CA THR A 291 14.50 -26.21 -1.76
C THR A 291 15.75 -25.50 -2.24
N GLY A 292 16.41 -26.00 -3.31
CA GLY A 292 17.54 -25.33 -3.93
C GLY A 292 17.19 -23.98 -4.52
N ALA A 293 16.08 -23.90 -5.28
CA ALA A 293 15.62 -22.65 -5.86
C ALA A 293 15.16 -21.65 -4.79
N ALA A 294 14.43 -22.11 -3.77
CA ALA A 294 14.03 -21.30 -2.63
C ALA A 294 15.24 -20.76 -1.87
N ALA A 295 16.28 -21.57 -1.63
CA ALA A 295 17.49 -21.12 -0.95
C ALA A 295 18.19 -19.97 -1.70
N ILE A 296 18.28 -20.06 -3.03
CA ILE A 296 18.85 -18.99 -3.86
C ILE A 296 18.01 -17.71 -3.72
N MET A 297 16.69 -17.82 -3.85
CA MET A 297 15.80 -16.66 -3.74
C MET A 297 15.86 -16.01 -2.35
N VAL A 298 15.85 -16.80 -1.28
CA VAL A 298 15.98 -16.28 0.09
C VAL A 298 17.27 -15.49 0.24
N VAL A 299 18.41 -16.00 -0.25
CA VAL A 299 19.69 -15.28 -0.20
C VAL A 299 19.64 -13.96 -0.98
N VAL A 300 19.06 -13.97 -2.19
CA VAL A 300 18.93 -12.78 -3.03
C VAL A 300 18.05 -11.71 -2.37
N PHE A 301 16.87 -12.09 -1.86
CA PHE A 301 15.96 -11.14 -1.22
C PHE A 301 16.46 -10.67 0.14
N MET A 302 17.17 -11.52 0.88
CA MET A 302 17.82 -11.13 2.14
C MET A 302 18.90 -10.06 1.92
N ALA A 303 19.55 -10.02 0.75
CA ALA A 303 20.47 -8.95 0.40
C ALA A 303 19.78 -7.57 0.33
N PHE A 304 18.51 -7.50 -0.09
CA PHE A 304 17.75 -6.24 -0.03
C PHE A 304 17.43 -5.81 1.40
N GLY A 305 17.41 -6.74 2.36
CA GLY A 305 17.33 -6.42 3.79
C GLY A 305 18.51 -5.60 4.31
N LEU A 306 19.64 -5.58 3.59
CA LEU A 306 20.82 -4.78 3.89
C LEU A 306 20.81 -3.40 3.21
N SER A 307 19.79 -3.08 2.42
CA SER A 307 19.63 -1.76 1.80
C SER A 307 19.57 -0.66 2.87
N SER A 308 19.94 0.58 2.59
CA SER A 308 19.68 1.70 3.51
C SER A 308 18.20 2.13 3.47
N VAL A 309 17.50 1.87 2.36
CA VAL A 309 16.12 2.32 2.14
C VAL A 309 15.11 1.34 2.73
N VAL A 310 14.30 1.79 3.70
CA VAL A 310 13.33 0.95 4.42
C VAL A 310 12.32 0.26 3.49
N ILE A 311 11.89 0.94 2.42
CA ILE A 311 10.98 0.35 1.41
C ILE A 311 11.60 -0.92 0.81
N LEU A 312 12.88 -0.88 0.47
CA LEU A 312 13.59 -2.06 -0.08
C LEU A 312 13.82 -3.13 0.99
N LYS A 313 14.06 -2.75 2.26
CA LYS A 313 14.14 -3.70 3.37
C LYS A 313 12.83 -4.45 3.58
N GLN A 314 11.69 -3.73 3.53
CA GLN A 314 10.36 -4.32 3.68
C GLN A 314 10.08 -5.37 2.61
N ILE A 315 10.32 -5.04 1.34
CA ILE A 315 10.18 -5.98 0.22
C ILE A 315 11.16 -7.15 0.39
N GLY A 316 12.43 -6.88 0.63
CA GLY A 316 13.48 -7.89 0.76
C GLY A 316 13.21 -8.91 1.87
N LEU A 317 13.03 -8.44 3.10
CA LEU A 317 12.77 -9.30 4.25
C LEU A 317 11.40 -9.98 4.16
N GLY A 318 10.38 -9.29 3.65
CA GLY A 318 9.06 -9.87 3.40
C GLY A 318 9.12 -11.04 2.43
N LEU A 319 9.73 -10.86 1.26
CA LEU A 319 9.88 -11.91 0.26
C LEU A 319 10.77 -13.06 0.74
N ALA A 320 11.90 -12.75 1.38
CA ALA A 320 12.80 -13.77 1.91
C ALA A 320 12.09 -14.66 2.93
N LEU A 321 11.34 -14.06 3.87
CA LEU A 321 10.59 -14.83 4.86
C LEU A 321 9.45 -15.62 4.22
N ALA A 322 8.68 -15.01 3.33
CA ALA A 322 7.55 -15.68 2.68
C ALA A 322 7.99 -16.95 1.95
N ILE A 323 9.07 -16.85 1.17
CA ILE A 323 9.64 -17.98 0.43
C ILE A 323 10.22 -19.01 1.39
N PHE A 324 10.88 -18.57 2.47
CA PHE A 324 11.40 -19.48 3.48
C PHE A 324 10.29 -20.27 4.18
N LEU A 325 9.22 -19.59 4.62
CA LEU A 325 8.06 -20.21 5.27
C LEU A 325 7.31 -21.14 4.30
N ASP A 326 7.13 -20.73 3.06
CA ASP A 326 6.47 -21.56 2.06
C ASP A 326 7.28 -22.85 1.78
N ALA A 327 8.57 -22.71 1.46
CA ALA A 327 9.41 -23.84 1.09
C ALA A 327 9.61 -24.84 2.24
N THR A 328 9.58 -24.37 3.50
CA THR A 328 9.84 -25.20 4.67
C THR A 328 8.56 -25.63 5.38
N ILE A 329 7.80 -24.70 5.94
CA ILE A 329 6.63 -25.01 6.76
C ILE A 329 5.50 -25.50 5.87
N VAL A 330 5.11 -24.70 4.89
CA VAL A 330 3.94 -25.02 4.07
C VAL A 330 4.21 -26.28 3.27
N ARG A 331 5.30 -26.30 2.51
CA ARG A 331 5.54 -27.34 1.51
C ARG A 331 6.17 -28.61 2.03
N ALA A 332 7.11 -28.51 2.99
CA ALA A 332 7.74 -29.71 3.53
C ALA A 332 6.86 -30.39 4.60
N LEU A 333 5.96 -29.64 5.26
CA LEU A 333 5.18 -30.15 6.39
C LEU A 333 3.66 -30.07 6.18
N VAL A 334 3.09 -28.89 5.93
CA VAL A 334 1.62 -28.71 5.92
C VAL A 334 0.98 -29.37 4.69
N VAL A 335 1.55 -29.23 3.49
CA VAL A 335 1.00 -29.81 2.26
C VAL A 335 1.00 -31.34 2.30
N PRO A 336 2.11 -32.04 2.66
CA PRO A 336 2.12 -33.49 2.75
C PRO A 336 1.22 -34.04 3.85
N SER A 337 1.20 -33.40 5.03
CA SER A 337 0.36 -33.84 6.15
C SER A 337 -1.13 -33.75 5.82
N THR A 338 -1.56 -32.64 5.21
CA THR A 338 -2.94 -32.46 4.77
C THR A 338 -3.31 -33.38 3.60
N MET A 339 -2.39 -33.60 2.64
CA MET A 339 -2.61 -34.61 1.59
C MET A 339 -2.80 -36.00 2.18
N ARG A 340 -2.01 -36.37 3.19
CA ARG A 340 -2.14 -37.66 3.85
C ARG A 340 -3.47 -37.80 4.61
N LEU A 341 -3.89 -36.74 5.32
CA LEU A 341 -5.14 -36.73 6.09
C LEU A 341 -6.38 -36.87 5.21
N MET A 342 -6.41 -36.18 4.07
CA MET A 342 -7.56 -36.19 3.15
C MET A 342 -7.64 -37.46 2.31
N GLY A 343 -6.53 -38.17 2.11
CA GLY A 343 -6.52 -39.48 1.44
C GLY A 343 -7.15 -39.45 0.05
N LYS A 344 -8.20 -40.26 -0.15
CA LYS A 344 -8.91 -40.36 -1.44
C LYS A 344 -9.72 -39.10 -1.80
N TRP A 345 -10.04 -38.25 -0.82
CA TRP A 345 -10.79 -37.01 -1.07
C TRP A 345 -9.99 -36.01 -1.88
N ASN A 346 -8.65 -36.05 -1.82
CA ASN A 346 -7.81 -35.19 -2.66
C ASN A 346 -8.10 -35.34 -4.15
N TRP A 347 -8.55 -36.51 -4.58
CA TRP A 347 -8.71 -36.85 -6.00
C TRP A 347 -10.18 -36.88 -6.42
N TRP A 348 -11.07 -36.31 -5.61
CA TRP A 348 -12.49 -36.30 -5.91
C TRP A 348 -12.81 -35.37 -7.07
N SER A 349 -13.45 -35.92 -8.10
CA SER A 349 -14.06 -35.21 -9.21
C SER A 349 -15.56 -35.53 -9.29
N PRO A 350 -16.42 -34.55 -9.62
CA PRO A 350 -17.82 -34.80 -9.92
C PRO A 350 -18.02 -35.79 -11.08
N LYS A 351 -18.96 -36.73 -10.96
CA LYS A 351 -19.18 -37.82 -11.95
C LYS A 351 -19.45 -37.34 -13.39
N TRP A 352 -20.05 -36.16 -13.57
CA TRP A 352 -20.31 -35.58 -14.90
C TRP A 352 -19.03 -35.16 -15.64
N MET A 353 -17.91 -35.04 -14.92
CA MET A 353 -16.62 -34.59 -15.43
C MET A 353 -15.82 -35.74 -16.07
N ASN A 354 -16.02 -36.98 -15.60
CA ASN A 354 -15.43 -38.18 -16.22
C ASN A 354 -15.93 -38.40 -17.66
N SER A 355 -17.15 -37.92 -17.97
CA SER A 355 -17.74 -37.94 -19.31
C SER A 355 -17.13 -36.90 -20.27
N LEU A 356 -16.58 -35.79 -19.76
CA LEU A 356 -15.97 -34.73 -20.58
C LEU A 356 -14.49 -34.99 -20.88
N PHE A 357 -13.79 -35.67 -19.95
CA PHE A 357 -12.34 -35.93 -20.05
C PHE A 357 -11.98 -37.39 -20.38
N GLY A 358 -12.97 -38.20 -20.78
CA GLY A 358 -12.76 -39.49 -21.45
C GLY A 358 -11.92 -40.50 -20.66
N THR A 359 -12.40 -40.98 -19.52
CA THR A 359 -11.85 -42.17 -18.86
C THR A 359 -12.60 -43.43 -19.30
N ASP A 360 -12.60 -43.75 -20.60
CA ASP A 360 -13.10 -45.04 -21.10
C ASP A 360 -11.98 -46.04 -21.47
N ASN A 361 -10.70 -45.65 -21.42
CA ASN A 361 -9.60 -46.51 -21.89
C ASN A 361 -8.74 -47.20 -20.80
N VAL A 362 -9.16 -47.20 -19.52
CA VAL A 362 -8.36 -47.85 -18.46
C VAL A 362 -8.87 -49.26 -18.11
N SER A 363 -10.09 -49.64 -18.52
CA SER A 363 -10.59 -51.02 -18.27
C SER A 363 -10.08 -52.06 -19.27
N GLU A 364 -9.67 -51.69 -20.49
CA GLU A 364 -9.26 -52.65 -21.52
C GLU A 364 -7.85 -53.24 -21.34
N LYS A 365 -6.98 -52.61 -20.54
CA LYS A 365 -5.61 -53.13 -20.32
C LYS A 365 -5.50 -54.24 -19.27
N LYS A 366 -6.59 -54.59 -18.58
CA LYS A 366 -6.61 -55.68 -17.58
C LYS A 366 -7.05 -57.04 -18.13
N GLU A 367 -7.46 -57.12 -19.40
CA GLU A 367 -7.84 -58.39 -20.04
C GLU A 367 -6.76 -58.98 -20.96
N LEU A 368 -5.56 -58.39 -21.01
CA LEU A 368 -4.47 -58.82 -21.90
C LEU A 368 -3.15 -59.16 -21.19
N GLU A 369 -3.15 -59.45 -19.88
CA GLU A 369 -2.01 -60.05 -19.18
C GLU A 369 -2.37 -61.39 -18.52
#